data_AF-X1BSE9-F1
#
_entry.id   AF-X1BSE9-F1
#
_cell.length_a   1.000
_cell.length_b   1.000
_cell.length_c   1.000
_cell.angle_alpha   90.00
_cell.angle_beta   90.00
_cell.angle_gamma   90.00
#
_symmetry.space_group_name_H-M   'P 1'
#
loop_
_entity.id
_entity.type
_entity.pdbx_description
1 polymer ?
#
loop_
_entity_poly.entity_id
_entity_poly.type
_entity_poly.pdbx_seq_one_letter_code
_entity_poly.pdbx_strand_id
1 'polypeptide(L)'
;RAFYSGFTPQEVMYDYDKIHKAWKKFYMDFQPDAHGGCAVPSPGKLLEILDYKLYAWPGHGVSPESTYQCLEGEYMKADEYDAFIQDPLYFFNSTYAPRIFGALEPLQTLPHLLFLAEMYGVSVPFIPYGLPPVQATYKALLEAGNEALKWAGVIGAFEKEMPESGFPAYQSGATKAPFDWIGDTFRGTKGIMLDMYRQPDKLLQALETMTPIMIQTGASAAKAAGNPLIFMPLHKGADGFLSDEQFKTFYWPSLRKVIMGLIDEGVVPFVWAEGGYNSRLEVIRDLPKGKTAWLF
;
A
#
# COMPACT_ATOMS: atom_id res chain seq x y z
N ARG A 1 17.23 9.39 8.94
CA ARG A 1 16.79 9.64 10.35
C ARG A 1 17.43 8.64 11.32
N ALA A 2 17.31 7.32 11.09
CA ALA A 2 17.99 6.30 11.90
C ALA A 2 19.51 6.57 12.04
N PHE A 3 20.23 6.61 10.91
CA PHE A 3 21.68 6.88 10.91
C PHE A 3 22.08 8.20 11.59
N TYR A 4 21.32 9.27 11.32
CA TYR A 4 21.56 10.57 11.94
C TYR A 4 21.49 10.52 13.48
N SER A 5 20.72 9.57 14.02
CA SER A 5 20.54 9.37 15.46
C SER A 5 21.44 8.26 16.01
N GLY A 6 22.39 7.74 15.22
CA GLY A 6 23.30 6.67 15.63
C GLY A 6 22.68 5.28 15.67
N PHE A 7 21.53 5.06 15.03
CA PHE A 7 20.89 3.75 14.94
C PHE A 7 20.98 3.18 13.52
N THR A 8 20.93 1.85 13.41
CA THR A 8 20.76 1.17 12.13
C THR A 8 19.27 1.11 11.72
N PRO A 9 18.97 0.96 10.41
CA PRO A 9 17.64 0.63 9.92
C PRO A 9 17.04 -0.63 10.58
N GLN A 10 17.83 -1.67 10.84
CA GLN A 10 17.36 -2.85 11.57
C GLN A 10 16.90 -2.47 12.98
N GLU A 11 17.71 -1.74 13.74
CA GLU A 11 17.36 -1.40 15.13
C GLU A 11 16.02 -0.69 15.25
N VAL A 12 15.72 0.25 14.36
CA VAL A 12 14.43 0.97 14.38
C VAL A 12 13.25 0.11 13.92
N MET A 13 13.48 -1.04 13.27
CA MET A 13 12.40 -1.97 12.91
C MET A 13 12.05 -2.97 14.03
N TYR A 14 12.90 -3.13 15.03
CA TYR A 14 12.68 -4.09 16.14
C TYR A 14 12.58 -3.42 17.52
N ASP A 15 13.08 -2.20 17.66
CA ASP A 15 12.93 -1.36 18.86
C ASP A 15 12.17 -0.08 18.48
N TYR A 16 10.86 -0.09 18.72
CA TYR A 16 9.98 0.99 18.28
C TYR A 16 10.28 2.31 19.00
N ASP A 17 10.79 2.28 20.24
CA ASP A 17 11.18 3.50 20.95
C ASP A 17 12.31 4.24 20.23
N LYS A 18 13.19 3.50 19.52
CA LYS A 18 14.23 4.10 18.67
C LYS A 18 13.64 4.81 17.45
N ILE A 19 12.48 4.39 16.91
CA ILE A 19 11.77 5.13 15.86
C ILE A 19 11.45 6.53 16.36
N HIS A 20 10.73 6.62 17.48
CA HIS A 20 10.29 7.91 18.04
C HIS A 20 11.49 8.81 18.34
N LYS A 21 12.51 8.28 19.04
CA LYS A 21 13.73 9.03 19.36
C LYS A 21 14.41 9.58 18.11
N ALA A 22 14.59 8.75 17.08
CA ALA A 22 15.33 9.14 15.88
C ALA A 22 14.57 10.14 15.00
N TRP A 23 13.25 9.99 14.88
CA TRP A 23 12.44 10.93 14.12
C TRP A 23 12.30 12.25 14.86
N LYS A 24 11.99 12.24 16.16
CA LYS A 24 11.90 13.45 16.97
C LYS A 24 13.20 14.24 16.93
N LYS A 25 14.36 13.60 17.14
CA LYS A 25 15.66 14.26 17.06
C LYS A 25 15.84 14.98 15.71
N PHE A 26 15.51 14.32 14.60
CA PHE A 26 15.60 14.94 13.28
C PHE A 26 14.71 16.19 13.18
N TYR A 27 13.44 16.13 13.59
CA TYR A 27 12.55 17.31 13.50
C TYR A 27 13.00 18.44 14.42
N MET A 28 13.49 18.13 15.62
CA MET A 28 13.97 19.14 16.57
C MET A 28 15.28 19.81 16.11
N ASP A 29 16.18 19.08 15.47
CA ASP A 29 17.47 19.62 15.03
C ASP A 29 17.36 20.39 13.70
N PHE A 30 16.52 19.91 12.76
CA PHE A 30 16.41 20.50 11.43
C PHE A 30 15.23 21.47 11.27
N GLN A 31 14.25 21.44 12.18
CA GLN A 31 13.11 22.36 12.22
C GLN A 31 12.41 22.55 10.85
N PRO A 32 11.99 21.49 10.14
CA PRO A 32 11.23 21.66 8.90
C PRO A 32 9.83 22.19 9.18
N ASP A 33 9.14 22.72 8.17
CA ASP A 33 7.79 23.28 8.35
C ASP A 33 6.70 22.25 8.68
N ALA A 34 6.96 20.95 8.46
CA ALA A 34 6.01 19.86 8.68
C ALA A 34 6.70 18.48 8.81
N HIS A 35 5.98 17.48 9.34
CA HIS A 35 6.43 16.07 9.36
C HIS A 35 5.64 15.16 8.42
N GLY A 36 6.33 14.13 7.93
CA GLY A 36 5.75 13.05 7.12
C GLY A 36 5.40 11.80 7.93
N GLY A 37 5.41 11.93 9.25
CA GLY A 37 5.23 10.83 10.20
C GLY A 37 6.48 9.97 10.40
N CYS A 38 6.32 8.88 11.14
CA CYS A 38 7.41 7.97 11.51
C CYS A 38 7.16 6.49 11.22
N ALA A 39 6.11 6.16 10.45
CA ALA A 39 5.69 4.80 10.14
C ALA A 39 6.52 4.05 9.07
N VAL A 40 7.57 4.67 8.50
CA VAL A 40 8.37 4.02 7.44
C VAL A 40 9.05 2.71 7.90
N PRO A 41 9.63 2.62 9.12
CA PRO A 41 10.14 1.36 9.63
C PRO A 41 8.98 0.45 10.06
N SER A 42 8.60 -0.48 9.18
CA SER A 42 7.62 -1.52 9.51
C SER A 42 8.15 -2.46 10.61
N PRO A 43 7.28 -3.08 11.42
CA PRO A 43 7.71 -3.98 12.49
C PRO A 43 8.38 -5.25 11.94
N GLY A 44 9.69 -5.42 12.10
CA GLY A 44 10.42 -6.58 11.57
C GLY A 44 9.89 -7.91 12.10
N LYS A 45 9.59 -7.97 13.40
CA LYS A 45 9.01 -9.15 14.04
C LYS A 45 7.64 -9.54 13.47
N LEU A 46 6.81 -8.57 13.09
CA LEU A 46 5.53 -8.85 12.43
C LEU A 46 5.75 -9.54 11.08
N LEU A 47 6.69 -9.02 10.30
CA LEU A 47 7.02 -9.58 8.98
C LEU A 47 7.55 -11.01 9.10
N GLU A 48 8.32 -11.31 10.14
CA GLU A 48 8.79 -12.67 10.47
C GLU A 48 7.63 -13.60 10.87
N ILE A 49 6.73 -13.17 11.75
CA ILE A 49 5.57 -13.97 12.20
C ILE A 49 4.72 -14.41 11.00
N LEU A 50 4.54 -13.52 10.02
CA LEU A 50 3.69 -13.78 8.85
C LEU A 50 4.43 -14.44 7.68
N ASP A 51 5.75 -14.65 7.79
CA ASP A 51 6.62 -15.09 6.69
C ASP A 51 6.41 -14.22 5.43
N TYR A 52 6.67 -12.91 5.57
CA TYR A 52 6.46 -11.93 4.50
C TYR A 52 7.52 -12.02 3.39
N LYS A 53 7.08 -12.00 2.12
CA LYS A 53 7.91 -12.35 0.96
C LYS A 53 8.14 -11.23 -0.06
N LEU A 54 7.43 -10.11 0.02
CA LEU A 54 7.51 -9.05 -1.01
C LEU A 54 8.77 -8.19 -0.91
N TYR A 55 9.39 -8.14 0.26
CA TYR A 55 10.55 -7.30 0.50
C TYR A 55 11.62 -8.11 1.22
N ALA A 56 12.88 -7.84 0.88
CA ALA A 56 13.99 -8.06 1.80
C ALA A 56 14.12 -6.83 2.69
N TRP A 57 14.39 -7.00 3.98
CA TRP A 57 14.51 -5.90 4.92
C TRP A 57 15.79 -6.03 5.77
N PRO A 58 16.19 -4.99 6.49
CA PRO A 58 17.46 -4.95 7.20
C PRO A 58 17.58 -6.11 8.20
N GLY A 59 18.61 -6.93 8.03
CA GLY A 59 18.82 -8.16 8.81
C GLY A 59 18.05 -9.39 8.30
N HIS A 60 17.22 -9.24 7.26
CA HIS A 60 16.45 -10.32 6.65
C HIS A 60 16.48 -10.19 5.10
N GLY A 61 17.58 -10.67 4.51
CA GLY A 61 17.83 -10.65 3.06
C GLY A 61 18.72 -9.49 2.59
N VAL A 62 18.89 -8.43 3.38
CA VAL A 62 19.88 -7.36 3.16
C VAL A 62 20.62 -7.02 4.45
N SER A 63 21.71 -6.25 4.37
CA SER A 63 22.51 -5.90 5.55
C SER A 63 21.68 -5.11 6.58
N PRO A 64 22.01 -5.18 7.89
CA PRO A 64 21.36 -4.39 8.94
C PRO A 64 21.35 -2.87 8.71
N GLU A 65 22.30 -2.37 7.93
CA GLU A 65 22.50 -0.97 7.56
C GLU A 65 21.79 -0.60 6.25
N SER A 66 21.36 -1.57 5.45
CA SER A 66 20.64 -1.28 4.20
C SER A 66 19.21 -0.86 4.49
N THR A 67 18.51 -0.26 3.53
CA THR A 67 17.04 -0.11 3.58
C THR A 67 16.37 -1.34 2.95
N TYR A 68 15.05 -1.49 3.14
CA TYR A 68 14.30 -2.55 2.48
C TYR A 68 14.42 -2.47 0.94
N GLN A 69 14.32 -3.63 0.29
CA GLN A 69 14.37 -3.80 -1.16
C GLN A 69 13.13 -4.57 -1.62
N CYS A 70 12.43 -4.05 -2.62
CA CYS A 70 11.29 -4.75 -3.21
C CYS A 70 11.78 -5.95 -4.01
N LEU A 71 11.25 -7.14 -3.70
CA LEU A 71 11.46 -8.36 -4.46
C LEU A 71 10.33 -8.49 -5.47
N GLU A 72 10.41 -7.70 -6.54
CA GLU A 72 9.33 -7.63 -7.53
C GLU A 72 9.05 -9.00 -8.16
N GLY A 73 7.76 -9.35 -8.27
CA GLY A 73 7.31 -10.64 -8.79
C GLY A 73 5.90 -10.60 -9.37
N GLU A 74 5.50 -11.72 -9.99
CA GLU A 74 4.14 -11.91 -10.53
C GLU A 74 3.31 -12.73 -9.53
N TYR A 75 2.63 -12.02 -8.61
CA TYR A 75 1.77 -12.59 -7.58
C TYR A 75 0.31 -12.76 -8.02
N MET A 76 -0.06 -12.17 -9.16
CA MET A 76 -1.21 -12.55 -9.98
C MET A 76 -0.68 -12.98 -11.34
N LYS A 77 -1.20 -14.07 -11.90
CA LYS A 77 -0.84 -14.54 -13.23
C LYS A 77 -1.68 -13.86 -14.30
N ALA A 78 -1.22 -13.96 -15.56
CA ALA A 78 -1.91 -13.38 -16.71
C ALA A 78 -3.34 -13.87 -16.91
N ASP A 79 -3.61 -15.14 -16.60
CA ASP A 79 -4.91 -15.79 -16.74
C ASP A 79 -5.84 -15.59 -15.53
N GLU A 80 -5.41 -14.83 -14.51
CA GLU A 80 -6.15 -14.65 -13.25
C GLU A 80 -6.93 -13.32 -13.18
N TYR A 81 -6.88 -12.48 -14.23
CA TYR A 81 -7.61 -11.20 -14.26
C TYR A 81 -9.11 -11.37 -14.02
N ASP A 82 -9.73 -12.40 -14.59
CA ASP A 82 -11.18 -12.61 -14.45
C ASP A 82 -11.58 -12.94 -13.02
N ALA A 83 -10.80 -13.77 -12.33
CA ALA A 83 -11.03 -14.08 -10.93
C ALA A 83 -10.89 -12.83 -10.06
N PHE A 84 -9.88 -12.00 -10.34
CA PHE A 84 -9.68 -10.73 -9.64
C PHE A 84 -10.80 -9.72 -9.90
N ILE A 85 -11.17 -9.50 -11.17
CA ILE A 85 -12.19 -8.53 -11.56
C ILE A 85 -13.55 -8.91 -10.99
N GLN A 86 -13.87 -10.20 -10.95
CA GLN A 86 -15.16 -10.70 -10.46
C GLN A 86 -15.34 -10.49 -8.96
N ASP A 87 -14.32 -10.80 -8.15
CA ASP A 87 -14.35 -10.57 -6.71
C ASP A 87 -12.94 -10.22 -6.18
N PRO A 88 -12.57 -8.92 -6.17
CA PRO A 88 -11.27 -8.46 -5.72
C PRO A 88 -10.95 -8.86 -4.28
N LEU A 89 -11.93 -8.85 -3.39
CA LEU A 89 -11.74 -9.15 -1.97
C LEU A 89 -11.48 -10.65 -1.77
N TYR A 90 -12.27 -11.50 -2.43
CA TYR A 90 -12.05 -12.93 -2.40
C TYR A 90 -10.70 -13.29 -3.03
N PHE A 91 -10.36 -12.72 -4.18
CA PHE A 91 -9.05 -12.94 -4.81
C PHE A 91 -7.90 -12.52 -3.88
N PHE A 92 -8.02 -11.38 -3.20
CA PHE A 92 -6.99 -10.89 -2.30
C PHE A 92 -6.78 -11.86 -1.12
N ASN A 93 -7.86 -12.29 -0.46
CA ASN A 93 -7.81 -13.15 0.71
C ASN A 93 -7.41 -14.60 0.40
N SER A 94 -7.96 -15.15 -0.69
CA SER A 94 -7.78 -16.56 -1.04
C SER A 94 -6.55 -16.82 -1.89
N THR A 95 -6.07 -15.84 -2.66
CA THR A 95 -5.01 -16.05 -3.66
C THR A 95 -3.80 -15.18 -3.39
N TYR A 96 -3.97 -13.86 -3.32
CA TYR A 96 -2.83 -12.96 -3.23
C TYR A 96 -2.13 -12.99 -1.86
N ALA A 97 -2.85 -12.74 -0.76
CA ALA A 97 -2.27 -12.70 0.58
C ALA A 97 -1.54 -14.02 0.94
N PRO A 98 -2.08 -15.21 0.63
CA PRO A 98 -1.37 -16.49 0.78
C PRO A 98 -0.05 -16.61 -0.01
N ARG A 99 0.10 -15.90 -1.13
CA ARG A 99 1.34 -15.92 -1.93
C ARG A 99 2.44 -15.05 -1.32
N ILE A 100 2.06 -13.98 -0.61
CA ILE A 100 3.00 -12.98 -0.09
C ILE A 100 3.29 -13.13 1.41
N PHE A 101 2.44 -13.87 2.14
CA PHE A 101 2.62 -14.23 3.54
C PHE A 101 2.53 -15.75 3.66
N GLY A 102 3.65 -16.43 3.93
CA GLY A 102 3.64 -17.90 4.03
C GLY A 102 2.77 -18.42 5.17
N ALA A 103 2.66 -17.68 6.27
CA ALA A 103 1.76 -18.06 7.37
C ALA A 103 0.27 -18.07 6.96
N LEU A 104 -0.07 -17.42 5.84
CA LEU A 104 -1.43 -17.33 5.30
C LEU A 104 -1.71 -18.33 4.17
N GLU A 105 -0.73 -19.16 3.78
CA GLU A 105 -0.90 -20.20 2.74
C GLU A 105 -2.18 -21.05 2.94
N PRO A 106 -2.51 -21.52 4.17
CA PRO A 106 -3.72 -22.32 4.39
C PRO A 106 -5.05 -21.62 4.07
N LEU A 107 -5.10 -20.28 3.97
CA LEU A 107 -6.34 -19.57 3.62
C LEU A 107 -6.84 -19.89 2.20
N GLN A 108 -5.98 -20.40 1.32
CA GLN A 108 -6.38 -20.91 -0.01
C GLN A 108 -7.41 -22.04 0.08
N THR A 109 -7.47 -22.74 1.21
CA THR A 109 -8.43 -23.85 1.43
C THR A 109 -9.78 -23.37 1.93
N LEU A 110 -9.92 -22.09 2.29
CA LEU A 110 -11.17 -21.55 2.79
C LEU A 110 -12.17 -21.37 1.65
N PRO A 111 -13.43 -21.73 1.85
CA PRO A 111 -14.45 -21.58 0.84
C PRO A 111 -14.88 -20.12 0.71
N HIS A 112 -15.39 -19.77 -0.47
CA HIS A 112 -16.06 -18.51 -0.69
C HIS A 112 -17.31 -18.40 0.20
N LEU A 113 -17.40 -17.35 1.01
CA LEU A 113 -18.51 -17.20 1.96
C LEU A 113 -19.83 -16.73 1.31
N LEU A 114 -19.88 -16.51 -0.01
CA LEU A 114 -21.14 -16.19 -0.71
C LEU A 114 -22.15 -17.35 -0.66
N PHE A 115 -21.70 -18.56 -0.33
CA PHE A 115 -22.58 -19.71 -0.11
C PHE A 115 -23.32 -19.66 1.24
N LEU A 116 -23.06 -18.67 2.10
CA LEU A 116 -23.81 -18.42 3.33
C LEU A 116 -25.16 -17.75 3.02
N ALA A 117 -26.10 -18.50 2.43
CA ALA A 117 -27.43 -17.99 2.09
C ALA A 117 -28.47 -18.27 3.18
N GLU A 118 -28.53 -19.50 3.70
CA GLU A 118 -29.55 -19.95 4.65
C GLU A 118 -28.97 -20.97 5.65
N MET A 119 -29.76 -21.36 6.66
CA MET A 119 -29.36 -22.36 7.67
C MET A 119 -28.91 -23.69 7.02
N TYR A 120 -29.52 -24.07 5.90
CA TYR A 120 -29.14 -25.28 5.16
C TYR A 120 -27.75 -25.11 4.54
N GLY A 121 -26.81 -25.91 5.03
CA GLY A 121 -25.42 -25.87 4.55
C GLY A 121 -24.52 -24.87 5.26
N VAL A 122 -25.03 -24.08 6.22
CA VAL A 122 -24.24 -23.06 6.94
C VAL A 122 -23.01 -23.64 7.62
N SER A 123 -23.08 -24.86 8.15
CA SER A 123 -21.98 -25.49 8.89
C SER A 123 -20.83 -25.97 7.99
N VAL A 124 -21.10 -26.31 6.73
CA VAL A 124 -20.11 -26.94 5.84
C VAL A 124 -18.96 -25.98 5.49
N PRO A 125 -19.22 -24.70 5.12
CA PRO A 125 -18.17 -23.73 4.90
C PRO A 125 -17.23 -23.49 6.09
N PHE A 126 -17.65 -23.82 7.32
CA PHE A 126 -16.83 -23.62 8.52
C PHE A 126 -15.94 -24.82 8.87
N ILE A 127 -16.10 -25.98 8.21
CA ILE A 127 -15.26 -27.16 8.47
C ILE A 127 -13.76 -26.85 8.29
N PRO A 128 -13.31 -26.17 7.20
CA PRO A 128 -11.89 -25.85 7.02
C PRO A 128 -11.28 -25.00 8.14
N TYR A 129 -12.07 -24.17 8.82
CA TYR A 129 -11.61 -23.36 9.96
C TYR A 129 -11.22 -24.20 11.18
N GLY A 130 -11.72 -25.44 11.26
CA GLY A 130 -11.34 -26.41 12.29
C GLY A 130 -10.00 -27.11 12.01
N LEU A 131 -9.45 -26.98 10.81
CA LEU A 131 -8.20 -27.68 10.45
C LEU A 131 -7.00 -27.04 11.17
N PRO A 132 -6.07 -27.84 11.73
CA PRO A 132 -4.92 -27.31 12.47
C PRO A 132 -4.09 -26.26 11.70
N PRO A 133 -3.83 -26.41 10.38
CA PRO A 133 -3.10 -25.39 9.61
C PRO A 133 -3.82 -24.03 9.57
N VAL A 134 -5.14 -24.04 9.38
CA VAL A 134 -5.95 -22.80 9.33
C VAL A 134 -6.01 -22.15 10.71
N GLN A 135 -6.16 -22.93 11.77
CA GLN A 135 -6.09 -22.40 13.14
C GLN A 135 -4.73 -21.78 13.46
N ALA A 136 -3.63 -22.37 12.97
CA ALA A 136 -2.30 -21.80 13.11
C ALA A 136 -2.17 -20.45 12.38
N THR A 137 -2.74 -20.33 11.18
CA THR A 137 -2.83 -19.05 10.45
C THR A 137 -3.53 -17.97 11.27
N TYR A 138 -4.70 -18.26 11.85
CA TYR A 138 -5.40 -17.26 12.67
C TYR A 138 -4.62 -16.88 13.93
N LYS A 139 -3.90 -17.84 14.55
CA LYS A 139 -3.02 -17.52 15.68
C LYS A 139 -1.87 -16.60 15.26
N ALA A 140 -1.23 -16.86 14.12
CA ALA A 140 -0.18 -16.00 13.57
C ALA A 140 -0.69 -14.59 13.27
N LEU A 141 -1.89 -14.46 12.68
CA LEU A 141 -2.54 -13.16 12.46
C LEU A 141 -2.78 -12.40 13.78
N LEU A 142 -3.25 -13.07 14.83
CA LEU A 142 -3.45 -12.45 16.14
C LEU A 142 -2.13 -12.02 16.79
N GLU A 143 -1.08 -12.84 16.69
CA GLU A 143 0.25 -12.51 17.20
C GLU A 143 0.87 -11.31 16.45
N ALA A 144 0.80 -11.34 15.12
CA ALA A 144 1.21 -10.23 14.26
C ALA A 144 0.44 -8.94 14.59
N GLY A 145 -0.88 -9.04 14.81
CA GLY A 145 -1.71 -7.92 15.23
C GLY A 145 -1.30 -7.33 16.57
N ASN A 146 -0.97 -8.18 17.55
CA ASN A 146 -0.45 -7.72 18.85
C ASN A 146 0.89 -6.99 18.70
N GLU A 147 1.76 -7.44 17.80
CA GLU A 147 3.02 -6.76 17.51
C GLU A 147 2.79 -5.43 16.78
N ALA A 148 1.86 -5.38 15.81
CA ALA A 148 1.44 -4.16 15.14
C ALA A 148 0.90 -3.11 16.13
N LEU A 149 0.13 -3.53 17.13
CA LEU A 149 -0.43 -2.62 18.15
C LEU A 149 0.66 -1.93 18.98
N LYS A 150 1.75 -2.62 19.32
CA LYS A 150 2.89 -2.01 20.03
C LYS A 150 3.53 -0.93 19.18
N TRP A 151 3.80 -1.25 17.92
CA TRP A 151 4.37 -0.29 16.96
C TRP A 151 3.43 0.89 16.74
N ALA A 152 2.14 0.65 16.50
CA ALA A 152 1.13 1.68 16.28
C ALA A 152 0.99 2.62 17.49
N GLY A 153 1.16 2.13 18.72
CA GLY A 153 1.20 2.96 19.92
C GLY A 153 2.31 4.01 19.89
N VAL A 154 3.50 3.62 19.43
CA VAL A 154 4.64 4.55 19.29
C VAL A 154 4.43 5.54 18.15
N ILE A 155 3.93 5.08 17.01
CA ILE A 155 3.59 5.97 15.89
C ILE A 155 2.53 6.99 16.32
N GLY A 156 1.45 6.54 16.98
CA GLY A 156 0.38 7.41 17.46
C GLY A 156 0.85 8.45 18.47
N ALA A 157 1.79 8.09 19.36
CA ALA A 157 2.40 9.05 20.28
C ALA A 157 3.18 10.13 19.53
N PHE A 158 3.96 9.74 18.51
CA PHE A 158 4.70 10.68 17.66
C PHE A 158 3.76 11.62 16.88
N GLU A 159 2.73 11.08 16.23
CA GLU A 159 1.75 11.84 15.45
C GLU A 159 0.98 12.84 16.31
N LYS A 160 0.82 12.58 17.61
CA LYS A 160 0.25 13.54 18.55
C LYS A 160 1.26 14.61 18.99
N GLU A 161 2.49 14.22 19.29
CA GLU A 161 3.50 15.11 19.86
C GLU A 161 4.03 16.15 18.86
N MET A 162 4.20 15.78 17.58
CA MET A 162 4.83 16.66 16.59
C MET A 162 4.02 17.93 16.29
N PRO A 163 2.69 17.87 16.10
CA PRO A 163 1.88 19.08 15.95
C PRO A 163 1.94 20.01 17.17
N GLU A 164 1.92 19.44 18.39
CA GLU A 164 2.07 20.21 19.64
C GLU A 164 3.44 20.91 19.72
N SER A 165 4.45 20.35 19.05
CA SER A 165 5.81 20.89 18.97
C SER A 165 6.01 21.89 17.81
N GLY A 166 4.95 22.25 17.09
CA GLY A 166 5.02 23.21 15.97
C GLY A 166 5.24 22.58 14.60
N PHE A 167 5.24 21.25 14.50
CA PHE A 167 5.40 20.52 13.24
C PHE A 167 4.06 19.87 12.87
N PRO A 168 3.21 20.47 12.01
CA PRO A 168 2.01 19.81 11.53
C PRO A 168 2.34 18.64 10.58
N ALA A 169 1.43 17.67 10.45
CA ALA A 169 1.56 16.59 9.48
C ALA A 169 1.23 17.09 8.06
N TYR A 170 2.13 16.89 7.08
CA TYR A 170 1.85 17.27 5.68
C TYR A 170 1.09 16.20 4.89
N GLN A 171 0.82 15.04 5.49
CA GLN A 171 0.08 13.93 4.91
C GLN A 171 -0.54 13.09 6.02
N SER A 172 -1.57 12.31 5.72
CA SER A 172 -2.25 11.49 6.75
C SER A 172 -2.72 10.11 6.30
N GLY A 173 -2.18 9.65 5.19
CA GLY A 173 -2.49 8.38 4.58
C GLY A 173 -2.04 8.38 3.14
N ALA A 174 -2.24 7.24 2.47
CA ALA A 174 -1.90 7.11 1.07
C ALA A 174 -2.98 6.37 0.30
N THR A 175 -3.10 6.70 -0.98
CA THR A 175 -3.76 5.87 -1.98
C THR A 175 -2.89 5.83 -3.24
N LYS A 176 -3.28 5.06 -4.25
CA LYS A 176 -2.44 4.83 -5.44
C LYS A 176 -3.19 5.05 -6.74
N ALA A 177 -2.44 5.34 -7.80
CA ALA A 177 -2.93 5.16 -9.16
C ALA A 177 -3.29 3.67 -9.35
N PRO A 178 -4.46 3.32 -9.95
CA PRO A 178 -4.83 1.92 -10.15
C PRO A 178 -3.79 1.12 -10.95
N PHE A 179 -3.13 1.74 -11.92
CA PHE A 179 -2.06 1.10 -12.70
C PHE A 179 -0.85 0.76 -11.84
N ASP A 180 -0.40 1.70 -11.00
CA ASP A 180 0.69 1.42 -10.05
C ASP A 180 0.29 0.39 -9.02
N TRP A 181 -0.97 0.40 -8.56
CA TRP A 181 -1.44 -0.60 -7.61
C TRP A 181 -1.36 -2.01 -8.21
N ILE A 182 -1.86 -2.24 -9.43
CA ILE A 182 -1.77 -3.54 -10.11
C ILE A 182 -0.30 -3.90 -10.39
N GLY A 183 0.50 -2.93 -10.83
CA GLY A 183 1.90 -3.14 -11.18
C GLY A 183 2.77 -3.48 -9.97
N ASP A 184 2.65 -2.74 -8.88
CA ASP A 184 3.45 -2.92 -7.67
C ASP A 184 3.00 -4.13 -6.84
N THR A 185 1.70 -4.44 -6.86
CA THR A 185 1.08 -5.43 -5.96
C THR A 185 1.00 -6.79 -6.63
N PHE A 186 0.58 -6.86 -7.90
CA PHE A 186 0.18 -8.11 -8.55
C PHE A 186 1.11 -8.55 -9.67
N ARG A 187 1.30 -7.70 -10.69
CA ARG A 187 1.93 -8.13 -11.95
C ARG A 187 3.42 -7.82 -12.05
N GLY A 188 3.96 -7.04 -11.13
CA GLY A 188 5.30 -6.46 -11.28
C GLY A 188 5.37 -5.53 -12.51
N THR A 189 6.52 -4.90 -12.71
CA THR A 189 6.79 -4.04 -13.86
C THR A 189 6.74 -4.84 -15.15
N LYS A 190 7.40 -6.01 -15.21
CA LYS A 190 7.40 -6.81 -16.44
C LYS A 190 5.99 -7.27 -16.85
N GLY A 191 5.21 -7.79 -15.90
CA GLY A 191 3.88 -8.35 -16.20
C GLY A 191 2.91 -7.27 -16.66
N ILE A 192 2.82 -6.15 -15.94
CA ILE A 192 1.87 -5.08 -16.29
C ILE A 192 2.20 -4.46 -17.66
N MET A 193 3.49 -4.33 -17.98
CA MET A 193 3.90 -3.78 -19.28
C MET A 193 3.54 -4.73 -20.44
N LEU A 194 3.67 -6.04 -20.25
CA LEU A 194 3.26 -7.03 -21.24
C LEU A 194 1.74 -7.10 -21.40
N ASP A 195 0.98 -6.92 -20.32
CA ASP A 195 -0.48 -6.98 -20.34
C ASP A 195 -1.11 -5.88 -21.19
N MET A 196 -0.49 -4.68 -21.25
CA MET A 196 -0.93 -3.60 -22.16
C MET A 196 -1.01 -4.04 -23.63
N TYR A 197 -0.21 -5.03 -24.04
CA TYR A 197 -0.20 -5.54 -25.41
C TYR A 197 -0.97 -6.85 -25.55
N ARG A 198 -0.89 -7.73 -24.55
CA ARG A 198 -1.45 -9.09 -24.63
C ARG A 198 -2.93 -9.16 -24.26
N GLN A 199 -3.36 -8.33 -23.32
CA GLN A 199 -4.72 -8.35 -22.78
C GLN A 199 -5.17 -6.95 -22.32
N PRO A 200 -5.10 -5.92 -23.20
CA PRO A 200 -5.39 -4.54 -22.84
C PRO A 200 -6.78 -4.36 -22.24
N ASP A 201 -7.79 -5.06 -22.77
CA ASP A 201 -9.18 -4.94 -22.29
C ASP A 201 -9.34 -5.43 -20.85
N LYS A 202 -8.68 -6.53 -20.49
CA LYS A 202 -8.69 -7.06 -19.11
C LYS A 202 -7.97 -6.12 -18.15
N LEU A 203 -6.83 -5.58 -18.57
CA LEU A 203 -6.11 -4.58 -17.77
C LEU A 203 -6.97 -3.34 -17.55
N LEU A 204 -7.58 -2.77 -18.60
CA LEU A 204 -8.46 -1.60 -18.49
C LEU A 204 -9.65 -1.88 -17.56
N GLN A 205 -10.27 -3.05 -17.66
CA GLN A 205 -11.35 -3.46 -16.77
C GLN A 205 -10.88 -3.56 -15.31
N ALA A 206 -9.70 -4.12 -15.05
CA ALA A 206 -9.11 -4.21 -13.73
C ALA A 206 -8.79 -2.82 -13.12
N LEU A 207 -8.35 -1.86 -13.93
CA LEU A 207 -8.13 -0.47 -13.50
C LEU A 207 -9.45 0.19 -13.08
N GLU A 208 -10.53 -0.03 -13.83
CA GLU A 208 -11.87 0.46 -13.47
C GLU A 208 -12.38 -0.19 -12.18
N THR A 209 -12.18 -1.51 -12.00
CA THR A 209 -12.53 -2.21 -10.76
C THR A 209 -11.80 -1.65 -9.54
N MET A 210 -10.52 -1.30 -9.67
CA MET A 210 -9.72 -0.75 -8.56
C MET A 210 -9.96 0.73 -8.28
N THR A 211 -10.42 1.50 -9.26
CA THR A 211 -10.64 2.95 -9.12
C THR A 211 -11.50 3.34 -7.90
N PRO A 212 -12.72 2.80 -7.70
CA PRO A 212 -13.54 3.16 -6.54
C PRO A 212 -12.90 2.73 -5.21
N ILE A 213 -12.15 1.62 -5.19
CA ILE A 213 -11.44 1.14 -4.00
C ILE A 213 -10.33 2.13 -3.62
N MET A 214 -9.58 2.65 -4.60
CA MET A 214 -8.53 3.63 -4.35
C MET A 214 -9.10 4.98 -3.86
N ILE A 215 -10.25 5.41 -4.38
CA ILE A 215 -10.96 6.60 -3.87
C ILE A 215 -11.36 6.39 -2.41
N GLN A 216 -12.07 5.29 -2.13
CA GLN A 216 -12.55 4.98 -0.78
C GLN A 216 -11.40 4.84 0.23
N THR A 217 -10.28 4.24 -0.18
CA THR A 217 -9.08 4.11 0.67
C THR A 217 -8.55 5.47 1.08
N GLY A 218 -8.34 6.38 0.12
CA GLY A 218 -7.85 7.73 0.41
C GLY A 218 -8.84 8.55 1.23
N ALA A 219 -10.12 8.56 0.86
CA ALA A 219 -11.17 9.29 1.59
C ALA A 219 -11.33 8.81 3.04
N SER A 220 -11.29 7.49 3.25
CA SER A 220 -11.38 6.91 4.60
C SER A 220 -10.16 7.26 5.44
N ALA A 221 -8.95 7.23 4.86
CA ALA A 221 -7.73 7.62 5.56
C ALA A 221 -7.75 9.10 5.96
N ALA A 222 -8.18 9.99 5.06
CA ALA A 222 -8.29 11.42 5.34
C ALA A 222 -9.26 11.68 6.50
N LYS A 223 -10.43 11.04 6.46
CA LYS A 223 -11.44 11.13 7.52
C LYS A 223 -10.94 10.59 8.85
N ALA A 224 -10.28 9.44 8.87
CA ALA A 224 -9.77 8.81 10.08
C ALA A 224 -8.70 9.68 10.77
N ALA A 225 -7.87 10.35 9.99
CA ALA A 225 -6.80 11.19 10.52
C ALA A 225 -7.19 12.65 10.76
N GLY A 226 -8.34 13.10 10.25
CA GLY A 226 -8.75 14.51 10.34
C GLY A 226 -7.86 15.46 9.55
N ASN A 227 -7.17 14.96 8.52
CA ASN A 227 -6.27 15.73 7.65
C ASN A 227 -6.63 15.42 6.19
N PRO A 228 -6.90 16.44 5.35
CA PRO A 228 -7.35 16.22 3.98
C PRO A 228 -6.20 15.89 3.00
N LEU A 229 -4.93 15.97 3.39
CA LEU A 229 -3.81 15.70 2.47
C LEU A 229 -3.52 14.20 2.39
N ILE A 230 -3.85 13.59 1.25
CA ILE A 230 -3.58 12.18 0.99
C ILE A 230 -2.48 12.02 -0.04
N PHE A 231 -1.45 11.29 0.36
CA PHE A 231 -0.28 11.04 -0.46
C PHE A 231 -0.58 10.04 -1.58
N MET A 232 -0.09 10.32 -2.78
CA MET A 232 -0.21 9.44 -3.94
C MET A 232 1.14 9.32 -4.64
N PRO A 233 1.94 8.29 -4.34
CA PRO A 233 3.16 8.03 -5.07
C PRO A 233 2.82 7.51 -6.48
N LEU A 234 3.44 8.10 -7.49
CA LEU A 234 3.24 7.76 -8.89
C LEU A 234 4.52 7.16 -9.47
N HIS A 235 4.56 5.84 -9.62
CA HIS A 235 5.78 5.11 -9.98
C HIS A 235 5.92 4.95 -11.50
N LYS A 236 4.99 4.23 -12.13
CA LYS A 236 5.12 3.76 -13.53
C LYS A 236 4.53 4.73 -14.55
N GLY A 237 4.00 5.87 -14.12
CA GLY A 237 3.52 6.94 -14.99
C GLY A 237 4.61 7.86 -15.56
N ALA A 238 5.85 7.75 -15.05
CA ALA A 238 6.96 8.60 -15.46
C ALA A 238 7.34 8.43 -16.95
N ASP A 239 8.02 9.44 -17.50
CA ASP A 239 8.47 9.53 -18.90
C ASP A 239 9.25 8.28 -19.35
N GLY A 240 10.01 7.66 -18.44
CA GLY A 240 10.84 6.49 -18.74
C GLY A 240 10.11 5.15 -18.82
N PHE A 241 8.85 5.08 -18.40
CA PHE A 241 8.11 3.80 -18.29
C PHE A 241 7.07 3.58 -19.39
N LEU A 242 6.40 4.64 -19.85
CA LEU A 242 5.28 4.56 -20.79
C LEU A 242 5.49 5.49 -21.99
N SER A 243 4.96 5.15 -23.16
CA SER A 243 4.77 6.14 -24.21
C SER A 243 3.65 7.13 -23.86
N ASP A 244 3.57 8.28 -24.53
CA ASP A 244 2.46 9.23 -24.36
C ASP A 244 1.08 8.59 -24.62
N GLU A 245 1.01 7.70 -25.62
CA GLU A 245 -0.21 6.96 -25.94
C GLU A 245 -0.59 5.98 -24.82
N GLN A 246 0.39 5.23 -24.30
CA GLN A 246 0.18 4.30 -23.18
C GLN A 246 -0.24 5.04 -21.92
N PHE A 247 0.39 6.17 -21.60
CA PHE A 247 0.03 6.99 -20.46
C PHE A 247 -1.43 7.48 -20.57
N LYS A 248 -1.82 8.01 -21.73
CA LYS A 248 -3.20 8.49 -21.98
C LYS A 248 -4.24 7.37 -21.98
N THR A 249 -3.83 6.13 -22.22
CA THR A 249 -4.74 4.97 -22.32
C THR A 249 -4.86 4.22 -20.98
N PHE A 250 -3.73 3.82 -20.39
CA PHE A 250 -3.69 2.90 -19.25
C PHE A 250 -3.45 3.58 -17.90
N TYR A 251 -2.89 4.79 -17.88
CA TYR A 251 -2.46 5.42 -16.63
C TYR A 251 -3.35 6.60 -16.23
N TRP A 252 -3.41 7.63 -17.08
CA TRP A 252 -4.06 8.90 -16.76
C TRP A 252 -5.56 8.77 -16.50
N PRO A 253 -6.38 8.05 -17.32
CA PRO A 253 -7.82 8.07 -17.14
C PRO A 253 -8.27 7.57 -15.76
N SER A 254 -7.67 6.47 -15.28
CA SER A 254 -8.02 5.88 -13.98
C SER A 254 -7.43 6.69 -12.82
N LEU A 255 -6.18 7.17 -12.93
CA LEU A 255 -5.59 8.08 -11.94
C LEU A 255 -6.42 9.37 -11.80
N ARG A 256 -6.82 9.99 -12.91
CA ARG A 256 -7.65 11.19 -12.93
C ARG A 256 -8.99 10.94 -12.24
N LYS A 257 -9.64 9.80 -12.47
CA LYS A 257 -10.87 9.42 -11.76
C LYS A 257 -10.64 9.32 -10.25
N VAL A 258 -9.53 8.73 -9.82
CA VAL A 258 -9.17 8.68 -8.39
C VAL A 258 -8.99 10.09 -7.82
N ILE A 259 -8.19 10.93 -8.48
CA ILE A 259 -7.96 12.32 -8.06
C ILE A 259 -9.28 13.10 -7.95
N MET A 260 -10.14 13.03 -8.97
CA MET A 260 -11.42 13.73 -8.97
C MET A 260 -12.36 13.21 -7.88
N GLY A 261 -12.45 11.89 -7.70
CA GLY A 261 -13.27 11.30 -6.64
C GLY A 261 -12.81 11.69 -5.23
N LEU A 262 -11.49 11.79 -5.01
CA LEU A 262 -10.95 12.31 -3.75
C LEU A 262 -11.33 13.80 -3.55
N ILE A 263 -11.23 14.61 -4.60
CA ILE A 263 -11.62 16.03 -4.54
C ILE A 263 -13.11 16.18 -4.20
N ASP A 264 -13.97 15.33 -4.76
CA ASP A 264 -15.41 15.32 -4.49
C ASP A 264 -15.72 14.95 -3.02
N GLU A 265 -14.89 14.10 -2.41
CA GLU A 265 -14.92 13.75 -0.98
C GLU A 265 -14.28 14.83 -0.06
N GLY A 266 -13.83 15.96 -0.62
CA GLY A 266 -13.18 17.04 0.13
C GLY A 266 -11.73 16.78 0.52
N VAL A 267 -11.11 15.76 -0.08
CA VAL A 267 -9.69 15.42 0.09
C VAL A 267 -8.85 16.25 -0.88
N VAL A 268 -7.61 16.58 -0.48
CA VAL A 268 -6.59 17.21 -1.31
C VAL A 268 -5.54 16.14 -1.68
N PRO A 269 -5.55 15.63 -2.91
CA PRO A 269 -4.51 14.73 -3.39
C PRO A 269 -3.14 15.41 -3.37
N PHE A 270 -2.20 14.86 -2.60
CA PHE A 270 -0.79 15.20 -2.60
C PHE A 270 -0.03 14.19 -3.46
N VAL A 271 0.13 14.54 -4.73
CA VAL A 271 0.60 13.66 -5.78
C VAL A 271 2.11 13.80 -5.95
N TRP A 272 2.84 12.68 -5.84
CA TRP A 272 4.29 12.67 -6.02
C TRP A 272 4.66 11.92 -7.29
N ALA A 273 5.17 12.65 -8.28
CA ALA A 273 5.74 12.12 -9.50
C ALA A 273 7.13 11.53 -9.21
N GLU A 274 7.22 10.21 -9.02
CA GLU A 274 8.50 9.53 -8.80
C GLU A 274 9.21 9.29 -10.15
N GLY A 275 9.97 10.29 -10.59
CA GLY A 275 10.70 10.30 -11.85
C GLY A 275 10.34 11.49 -12.74
N GLY A 276 10.90 11.55 -13.95
CA GLY A 276 10.61 12.63 -14.89
C GLY A 276 9.15 12.59 -15.39
N TYR A 277 8.44 13.71 -15.31
CA TYR A 277 7.06 13.88 -15.82
C TYR A 277 6.97 14.97 -16.90
N ASN A 278 8.09 15.29 -17.55
CA ASN A 278 8.22 16.41 -18.47
C ASN A 278 7.27 16.27 -19.67
N SER A 279 7.08 15.05 -20.20
CA SER A 279 6.14 14.83 -21.32
C SER A 279 4.67 14.74 -20.88
N ARG A 280 4.42 14.64 -19.56
CA ARG A 280 3.07 14.45 -19.00
C ARG A 280 2.37 15.74 -18.63
N LEU A 281 3.09 16.85 -18.49
CA LEU A 281 2.57 18.13 -17.99
C LEU A 281 1.33 18.62 -18.75
N GLU A 282 1.31 18.47 -20.07
CA GLU A 282 0.17 18.86 -20.92
C GLU A 282 -1.07 18.01 -20.68
N VAL A 283 -0.90 16.75 -20.26
CA VAL A 283 -1.99 15.80 -20.02
C VAL A 283 -2.59 15.99 -18.63
N ILE A 284 -1.74 16.19 -17.60
CA ILE A 284 -2.17 16.22 -16.19
C ILE A 284 -2.76 17.57 -15.74
N ARG A 285 -2.74 18.59 -16.61
CA ARG A 285 -3.19 19.96 -16.28
C ARG A 285 -4.71 20.14 -16.24
N ASP A 286 -5.49 19.13 -16.63
CA ASP A 286 -6.96 19.19 -16.71
C ASP A 286 -7.66 18.95 -15.36
N LEU A 287 -6.95 19.24 -14.27
CA LEU A 287 -7.43 19.17 -12.89
C LEU A 287 -7.90 20.56 -12.39
N PRO A 288 -8.87 20.62 -11.47
CA PRO A 288 -9.32 21.89 -10.91
C PRO A 288 -8.20 22.64 -10.18
N LYS A 289 -8.09 23.96 -10.44
CA LYS A 289 -7.07 24.82 -9.84
C LYS A 289 -7.17 24.80 -8.31
N GLY A 290 -6.04 24.59 -7.64
CA GLY A 290 -5.94 24.62 -6.18
C GLY A 290 -6.60 23.44 -5.46
N LYS A 291 -6.91 22.35 -6.17
CA LYS A 291 -7.48 21.14 -5.59
C LYS A 291 -6.50 19.98 -5.44
N THR A 292 -5.29 20.12 -5.97
CA THR A 292 -4.20 19.13 -5.84
C THR A 292 -2.90 19.83 -5.47
N ALA A 293 -2.03 19.11 -4.77
CA ALA A 293 -0.64 19.48 -4.55
C ALA A 293 0.25 18.48 -5.29
N TRP A 294 1.24 18.97 -6.04
CA TRP A 294 2.16 18.11 -6.80
C TRP A 294 3.59 18.28 -6.30
N LEU A 295 4.30 17.17 -6.15
CA LEU A 295 5.74 17.08 -5.98
C LEU A 295 6.32 16.43 -7.25
N PHE A 296 7.23 17.12 -7.92
CA PHE A 296 7.91 16.70 -9.15
C PHE A 296 9.41 16.48 -8.90
#